data_AF-A0A932SRH4-F1
#
_entry.id   AF-A0A932SRH4-F1
#
_cell.length_a   1.000
_cell.length_b   1.000
_cell.length_c   1.000
_cell.angle_alpha   90.00
_cell.angle_beta   90.00
_cell.angle_gamma   90.00
#
_symmetry.space_group_name_H-M   'P 1'
#
loop_
_entity.id
_entity.type
_entity.pdbx_description
1 polymer ?
#
loop_
_entity_poly.entity_id
_entity_poly.type
_entity_poly.pdbx_seq_one_letter_code
_entity_poly.pdbx_strand_id
1 'polypeptide(L)'
;MPKNVRQIGFLGCFLLVLLRVAIGWQFLYEGIWKLDTQKTAKPWSAEGYLANARGPFRDKFRGMIDDPNGLDKLDYDKVAARWDDWRKTFLERYSGATDAEGKPIEGKLDDLLDGPKQFNSDKLEQLPPGVDNAKLKALKLPKGTWVRYNENEKAKRLETNTHFLPAERDALLALAKVKAEAEAAEGDAKAEPAAEPAGQPAAEPGTEGDAAGAAAVAVDPLVAKYQAAVKQLYARSGKLSLKERLQVLLKEDPDRIGVVHESHEGTVDYHRPGKVDVYRHLLERYEQNLKQARQTFHQEHLEKQWREIFEKKLSLVGPVDALTAEYHTAAYKLLKAEDFSRGPVPEPDSKIRQINQMTMWSLIILGVMLMAGFLSRLSALSAAGLLLMFYLPMPPWPGVPEAPGPEHALFVNKNLIEVFACLGLTAIPTGRWIGVDALIRRFILRRKTD
;
A
#
# COMPACT_ATOMS: atom_id res chain seq x y z
N MET A 1 -7.14 50.73 -54.11
CA MET A 1 -6.36 49.79 -53.28
C MET A 1 -7.32 49.13 -52.28
N PRO A 2 -7.55 47.81 -52.32
CA PRO A 2 -8.36 47.17 -51.29
C PRO A 2 -7.63 47.26 -49.95
N LYS A 3 -8.31 47.79 -48.93
CA LYS A 3 -7.81 47.84 -47.54
C LYS A 3 -7.48 46.41 -47.10
N ASN A 4 -6.25 46.18 -46.64
CA ASN A 4 -5.82 44.89 -46.10
C ASN A 4 -6.74 44.45 -44.96
N VAL A 5 -7.59 43.45 -45.22
CA VAL A 5 -8.62 42.89 -44.31
C VAL A 5 -8.01 42.10 -43.13
N ARG A 6 -6.69 42.17 -42.92
CA ARG A 6 -5.95 41.36 -41.92
C ARG A 6 -5.13 42.20 -40.94
N GLN A 7 -5.67 43.29 -40.42
CA GLN A 7 -5.05 44.00 -39.30
C GLN A 7 -5.68 43.52 -37.99
N ILE A 8 -5.03 42.56 -37.34
CA ILE A 8 -5.35 42.21 -35.96
C ILE A 8 -4.89 43.40 -35.10
N GLY A 9 -5.83 43.98 -34.34
CA GLY A 9 -5.52 45.10 -33.45
C GLY A 9 -4.47 44.73 -32.40
N PHE A 10 -3.75 45.73 -31.89
CA PHE A 10 -2.70 45.53 -30.87
C PHE A 10 -3.19 44.69 -29.68
N LEU A 11 -4.39 44.99 -29.19
CA LEU A 11 -5.01 44.24 -28.09
C LEU A 11 -5.24 42.77 -28.46
N GLY A 12 -5.69 42.47 -29.68
CA GLY A 12 -5.87 41.10 -30.16
C GLY A 12 -4.54 40.34 -30.23
N CYS A 13 -3.49 40.98 -30.74
CA CYS A 13 -2.15 40.39 -30.75
C CYS A 13 -1.66 40.10 -29.33
N PHE A 14 -1.83 41.06 -28.41
CA PHE A 14 -1.44 40.91 -27.00
C PHE A 14 -2.19 39.76 -26.32
N LEU A 15 -3.52 39.70 -26.46
CA LEU A 15 -4.34 38.65 -25.84
C LEU A 15 -4.02 37.26 -26.38
N LEU A 16 -3.70 37.13 -27.67
CA LEU A 16 -3.31 35.85 -28.26
C LEU A 16 -1.92 35.40 -27.80
N VAL A 17 -0.97 36.33 -27.61
CA VAL A 17 0.33 36.02 -27.00
C VAL A 17 0.14 35.63 -25.54
N LEU A 18 -0.68 36.37 -24.80
CA LEU A 18 -1.00 36.08 -23.40
C LEU A 18 -1.65 34.69 -23.26
N LEU A 19 -2.62 34.36 -24.11
CA LEU A 19 -3.25 33.05 -24.16
C LEU A 19 -2.23 31.94 -24.41
N ARG A 20 -1.31 32.13 -25.38
CA ARG A 20 -0.22 31.18 -25.66
C ARG A 20 0.67 30.96 -24.43
N VAL A 21 1.08 32.05 -23.76
CA VAL A 21 1.93 31.98 -22.57
C VAL A 21 1.18 31.34 -21.40
N ALA A 22 -0.12 31.63 -21.23
CA ALA A 22 -0.94 31.05 -20.17
C ALA A 22 -1.13 29.54 -20.35
N ILE A 23 -1.42 29.07 -21.57
CA ILE A 23 -1.50 27.62 -21.87
C ILE A 23 -0.13 26.97 -21.66
N GLY A 24 0.94 27.61 -22.14
CA GLY A 24 2.30 27.11 -21.94
C GLY A 24 2.69 27.01 -20.46
N TRP A 25 2.29 27.98 -19.65
CA TRP A 25 2.47 27.97 -18.20
C TRP A 25 1.73 26.80 -17.55
N GLN A 26 0.46 26.58 -17.92
CA GLN A 26 -0.32 25.47 -17.37
C GLN A 26 0.37 24.12 -17.65
N PHE A 27 0.80 23.89 -18.90
CA PHE A 27 1.53 22.67 -19.27
C PHE A 27 2.84 22.51 -18.49
N LEU A 28 3.63 23.58 -18.40
CA LEU A 28 4.90 23.56 -17.72
C LEU A 28 4.73 23.27 -16.22
N TYR A 29 3.81 23.96 -15.58
CA TYR A 29 3.51 23.76 -14.16
C TYR A 29 3.03 22.34 -13.88
N GLU A 30 2.07 21.85 -14.67
CA GLU A 30 1.56 20.48 -14.57
C GLU A 30 2.66 19.42 -14.75
N GLY A 31 3.59 19.66 -15.69
CA GLY A 31 4.73 18.78 -15.93
C GLY A 31 5.74 18.79 -14.78
N ILE A 32 6.11 19.97 -14.29
CA ILE A 32 7.04 20.14 -13.15
C ILE A 32 6.45 19.54 -11.89
N TRP A 33 5.18 19.82 -11.60
CA TRP A 33 4.49 19.26 -10.43
C TRP A 33 4.52 17.73 -10.45
N LYS A 34 4.17 17.11 -11.59
CA LYS A 34 4.24 15.64 -11.74
C LYS A 34 5.67 15.12 -11.56
N LEU A 35 6.67 15.81 -12.10
CA LEU A 35 8.08 15.44 -11.95
C LEU A 35 8.55 15.54 -10.50
N ASP A 36 8.14 16.56 -9.76
CA ASP A 36 8.52 16.74 -8.35
C ASP A 36 7.87 15.69 -7.44
N THR A 37 6.64 15.25 -7.73
CA THR A 37 6.03 14.13 -6.98
C THR A 37 6.83 12.84 -7.07
N GLN A 38 7.65 12.64 -8.11
CA GLN A 38 8.51 11.45 -8.25
C GLN A 38 9.56 11.33 -7.13
N LYS A 39 9.84 12.43 -6.43
CA LYS A 39 10.77 12.46 -5.29
C LYS A 39 10.08 12.14 -3.96
N THR A 40 8.76 12.00 -3.97
CA THR A 40 7.94 11.78 -2.77
C THR A 40 7.54 10.32 -2.63
N ALA A 41 7.01 9.93 -1.47
CA ALA A 41 6.55 8.56 -1.21
C ALA A 41 5.33 8.14 -2.06
N LYS A 42 4.63 9.09 -2.70
CA LYS A 42 3.46 8.85 -3.55
C LYS A 42 3.68 9.53 -4.90
N PRO A 43 4.49 8.93 -5.80
CA PRO A 43 4.73 9.47 -7.12
C PRO A 43 3.42 9.57 -7.92
N TRP A 44 3.30 10.61 -8.74
CA TRP A 44 2.22 10.69 -9.71
C TRP A 44 2.36 9.58 -10.75
N SER A 45 1.24 8.95 -11.09
CA SER A 45 1.17 7.92 -12.14
C SER A 45 -0.12 8.06 -12.94
N ALA A 46 -0.04 7.82 -14.24
CA ALA A 46 -1.19 7.78 -15.16
C ALA A 46 -2.01 6.49 -15.01
N GLU A 47 -1.55 5.50 -14.24
CA GLU A 47 -2.16 4.17 -14.14
C GLU A 47 -3.62 4.24 -13.73
N GLY A 48 -3.92 4.99 -12.66
CA GLY A 48 -5.28 5.15 -12.17
C GLY A 48 -6.18 5.85 -13.20
N TYR A 49 -5.64 6.78 -13.96
CA TYR A 49 -6.39 7.49 -15.00
C TYR A 49 -6.70 6.57 -16.20
N LEU A 50 -5.72 5.79 -16.67
CA LEU A 50 -5.88 4.82 -17.77
C LEU A 50 -6.75 3.62 -17.38
N ALA A 51 -6.60 3.10 -16.15
CA ALA A 51 -7.42 2.01 -15.62
C ALA A 51 -8.90 2.37 -15.53
N ASN A 52 -9.22 3.65 -15.36
CA ASN A 52 -10.58 4.15 -15.30
C ASN A 52 -11.11 4.65 -16.65
N ALA A 53 -10.38 4.44 -17.76
CA ALA A 53 -10.86 4.86 -19.07
C ALA A 53 -12.23 4.23 -19.43
N ARG A 54 -13.09 5.04 -20.06
CA ARG A 54 -14.48 4.73 -20.45
C ARG A 54 -14.76 5.25 -21.86
N GLY A 55 -15.88 4.80 -22.43
CA GLY A 55 -16.30 5.19 -23.77
C GLY A 55 -15.61 4.38 -24.88
N PRO A 56 -15.66 4.84 -26.14
CA PRO A 56 -15.32 4.01 -27.30
C PRO A 56 -13.83 3.70 -27.45
N PHE A 57 -12.96 4.47 -26.77
CA PHE A 57 -11.51 4.23 -26.77
C PHE A 57 -11.03 3.50 -25.51
N ARG A 58 -11.94 3.07 -24.64
CA ARG A 58 -11.68 2.38 -23.36
C ARG A 58 -10.60 1.30 -23.50
N ASP A 59 -10.80 0.36 -24.41
CA ASP A 59 -9.93 -0.82 -24.52
C ASP A 59 -8.51 -0.45 -24.98
N LYS A 60 -8.38 0.58 -25.83
CA LYS A 60 -7.06 1.07 -26.26
C LYS A 60 -6.28 1.67 -25.09
N PHE A 61 -6.92 2.48 -24.24
CA PHE A 61 -6.26 3.11 -23.10
C PHE A 61 -6.00 2.13 -21.96
N ARG A 62 -6.96 1.26 -21.65
CA ARG A 62 -6.77 0.19 -20.64
C ARG A 62 -5.74 -0.83 -21.07
N GLY A 63 -5.60 -1.09 -22.37
CA GLY A 63 -4.56 -1.96 -22.93
C GLY A 63 -3.15 -1.38 -22.86
N MET A 64 -2.97 -0.11 -22.46
CA MET A 64 -1.65 0.48 -22.23
C MET A 64 -1.04 0.07 -20.89
N ILE A 65 -1.83 -0.52 -19.99
CA ILE A 65 -1.41 -0.97 -18.67
C ILE A 65 -1.63 -2.47 -18.53
N ASP A 66 -0.77 -3.13 -17.74
CA ASP A 66 -0.77 -4.60 -17.65
C ASP A 66 -1.94 -5.13 -16.79
N ASP A 67 -2.37 -4.37 -15.76
CA ASP A 67 -3.46 -4.78 -14.85
C ASP A 67 -4.51 -3.66 -14.63
N PRO A 68 -5.36 -3.36 -15.62
CA PRO A 68 -6.39 -2.32 -15.49
C PRO A 68 -7.43 -2.64 -14.39
N ASN A 69 -7.64 -3.92 -14.10
CA ASN A 69 -8.64 -4.36 -13.13
C ASN A 69 -8.08 -4.49 -11.70
N GLY A 70 -6.76 -4.41 -11.50
CA GLY A 70 -6.14 -4.62 -10.19
C GLY A 70 -6.19 -6.08 -9.73
N LEU A 71 -6.37 -7.04 -10.63
CA LEU A 71 -6.46 -8.47 -10.29
C LEU A 71 -5.11 -9.03 -9.86
N ASP A 72 -4.01 -8.52 -10.40
CA ASP A 72 -2.67 -8.98 -10.01
C ASP A 72 -2.31 -8.51 -8.60
N LYS A 73 -2.95 -7.45 -8.11
CA LYS A 73 -2.85 -7.03 -6.70
C LYS A 73 -3.64 -7.94 -5.74
N LEU A 74 -4.48 -8.84 -6.27
CA LEU A 74 -5.25 -9.81 -5.49
C LEU A 74 -4.64 -11.22 -5.57
N ASP A 75 -3.51 -11.37 -6.25
CA ASP A 75 -2.75 -12.59 -6.37
C ASP A 75 -1.55 -12.52 -5.42
N TYR A 76 -1.51 -13.42 -4.43
CA TYR A 76 -0.45 -13.45 -3.44
C TYR A 76 0.93 -13.62 -4.07
N ASP A 77 1.09 -14.54 -5.03
CA ASP A 77 2.40 -14.89 -5.57
C ASP A 77 2.95 -13.72 -6.39
N LYS A 78 2.08 -13.00 -7.13
CA LYS A 78 2.47 -11.77 -7.83
C LYS A 78 2.84 -10.63 -6.89
N VAL A 79 2.09 -10.42 -5.81
CA VAL A 79 2.39 -9.34 -4.85
C VAL A 79 3.66 -9.65 -4.07
N ALA A 80 3.84 -10.89 -3.63
CA ALA A 80 5.06 -11.34 -2.94
C ALA A 80 6.30 -11.16 -3.83
N ALA A 81 6.22 -11.55 -5.11
CA ALA A 81 7.30 -11.34 -6.07
C ALA A 81 7.62 -9.84 -6.27
N ARG A 82 6.62 -8.97 -6.37
CA ARG A 82 6.84 -7.51 -6.44
C ARG A 82 7.53 -6.96 -5.20
N TRP A 83 7.17 -7.45 -4.01
CA TRP A 83 7.83 -7.05 -2.77
C TRP A 83 9.29 -7.53 -2.73
N ASP A 84 9.57 -8.73 -3.24
CA ASP A 84 10.93 -9.26 -3.36
C ASP A 84 11.79 -8.47 -4.35
N ASP A 85 11.23 -8.10 -5.51
CA ASP A 85 11.90 -7.25 -6.50
C ASP A 85 12.18 -5.84 -5.94
N TRP A 86 11.21 -5.28 -5.21
CA TRP A 86 11.38 -4.00 -4.53
C TRP A 86 12.46 -4.08 -3.44
N ARG A 87 12.45 -5.14 -2.63
CA ARG A 87 13.49 -5.41 -1.61
C ARG A 87 14.88 -5.40 -2.24
N LYS A 88 15.05 -6.15 -3.33
CA LYS A 88 16.33 -6.22 -4.05
C LYS A 88 16.78 -4.83 -4.50
N THR A 89 15.90 -4.08 -5.14
CA THR A 89 16.18 -2.72 -5.62
C THR A 89 16.50 -1.77 -4.47
N PHE A 90 15.80 -1.89 -3.35
CA PHE A 90 16.03 -1.11 -2.13
C PHE A 90 17.42 -1.38 -1.55
N LEU A 91 17.81 -2.65 -1.41
CA LEU A 91 19.13 -3.04 -0.90
C LEU A 91 20.27 -2.62 -1.84
N GLU A 92 20.06 -2.71 -3.16
CA GLU A 92 21.02 -2.21 -4.15
C GLU A 92 21.19 -0.69 -4.05
N ARG A 93 20.08 0.06 -3.90
CA ARG A 93 20.12 1.53 -3.78
C ARG A 93 20.83 1.98 -2.49
N TYR A 94 20.55 1.28 -1.39
CA TYR A 94 21.10 1.57 -0.06
C TYR A 94 22.23 0.61 0.32
N SER A 95 23.05 0.22 -0.66
CA SER A 95 24.20 -0.67 -0.41
C SER A 95 25.11 -0.09 0.68
N GLY A 96 25.44 -0.91 1.68
CA GLY A 96 26.25 -0.52 2.83
C GLY A 96 25.53 0.32 3.89
N ALA A 97 24.22 0.56 3.76
CA ALA A 97 23.45 1.24 4.79
C ALA A 97 23.36 0.38 6.06
N THR A 98 23.41 1.06 7.20
CA THR A 98 23.33 0.43 8.52
C THR A 98 22.19 1.04 9.31
N ASP A 99 21.58 0.21 10.15
CA ASP A 99 20.57 0.66 11.10
C ASP A 99 21.17 1.55 12.19
N ALA A 100 20.29 2.06 13.08
CA ALA A 100 20.69 2.88 14.23
C ALA A 100 21.75 2.20 15.12
N GLU A 101 21.79 0.87 15.18
CA GLU A 101 22.74 0.08 15.95
C GLU A 101 24.02 -0.30 15.17
N GLY A 102 24.18 0.16 13.93
CA GLY A 102 25.35 -0.10 13.10
C GLY A 102 25.37 -1.47 12.42
N LYS A 103 24.25 -2.21 12.41
CA LYS A 103 24.12 -3.50 11.72
C LYS A 103 23.60 -3.30 10.29
N PRO A 104 23.92 -4.21 9.35
CA PRO A 104 23.35 -4.18 8.01
C PRO A 104 21.82 -4.23 8.07
N ILE A 105 21.17 -3.39 7.25
CA ILE A 105 19.71 -3.30 7.20
C ILE A 105 19.05 -4.55 6.59
N GLU A 106 19.80 -5.35 5.83
CA GLU A 106 19.34 -6.55 5.11
C GLU A 106 18.60 -7.53 6.02
N GLY A 107 19.23 -7.91 7.13
CA GLY A 107 18.63 -8.86 8.07
C GLY A 107 17.33 -8.35 8.71
N LYS A 108 17.26 -7.05 9.06
CA LYS A 108 16.03 -6.45 9.60
C LYS A 108 14.94 -6.34 8.54
N LEU A 109 15.30 -6.11 7.28
CA LEU A 109 14.37 -6.05 6.18
C LEU A 109 13.79 -7.44 5.86
N ASP A 110 14.62 -8.48 5.92
CA ASP A 110 14.20 -9.88 5.77
C ASP A 110 13.29 -10.30 6.92
N ASP A 111 13.66 -10.02 8.17
CA ASP A 111 12.83 -10.30 9.35
C ASP A 111 11.47 -9.59 9.27
N LEU A 112 11.41 -8.42 8.63
CA LEU A 112 10.20 -7.64 8.45
C LEU A 112 9.27 -8.23 7.38
N LEU A 113 9.85 -8.76 6.30
CA LEU A 113 9.13 -9.28 5.14
C LEU A 113 8.68 -10.73 5.36
N ASP A 114 9.64 -11.60 5.71
CA ASP A 114 9.52 -13.05 5.80
C ASP A 114 9.35 -13.54 7.25
N GLY A 115 9.58 -12.67 8.24
CA GLY A 115 9.52 -13.01 9.66
C GLY A 115 10.87 -13.47 10.24
N PRO A 116 11.09 -13.33 11.55
CA PRO A 116 12.31 -13.80 12.16
C PRO A 116 12.32 -15.34 12.21
N LYS A 117 13.46 -15.95 11.86
CA LYS A 117 13.64 -17.42 11.91
C LYS A 117 13.42 -18.02 13.31
N GLN A 118 13.62 -17.21 14.34
CA GLN A 118 13.39 -17.58 15.72
C GLN A 118 12.95 -16.35 16.53
N PHE A 119 11.96 -16.54 17.40
CA PHE A 119 11.53 -15.57 18.39
C PHE A 119 12.26 -15.84 19.69
N ASN A 120 12.76 -14.78 20.32
CA ASN A 120 13.52 -14.85 21.56
C ASN A 120 12.80 -14.06 22.65
N SER A 121 12.80 -14.55 23.89
CA SER A 121 12.39 -13.77 25.07
C SER A 121 13.50 -12.83 25.53
N ASP A 122 13.20 -11.96 26.49
CA ASP A 122 14.23 -11.24 27.24
C ASP A 122 15.11 -12.21 28.03
N LYS A 123 16.25 -11.70 28.52
CA LYS A 123 17.25 -12.48 29.24
C LYS A 123 16.62 -13.13 30.48
N LEU A 124 16.66 -14.45 30.53
CA LEU A 124 16.21 -15.27 31.65
C LEU A 124 17.43 -16.02 32.16
N GLU A 125 17.89 -15.70 33.38
CA GLU A 125 19.18 -16.21 33.88
C GLU A 125 19.14 -17.69 34.27
N GLN A 126 17.98 -18.16 34.74
CA GLN A 126 17.73 -19.53 35.16
C GLN A 126 16.25 -19.87 34.92
N LEU A 127 15.97 -21.13 34.61
CA LEU A 127 14.59 -21.64 34.57
C LEU A 127 14.08 -21.82 36.02
N PRO A 128 12.77 -21.63 36.27
CA PRO A 128 12.18 -21.94 37.57
C PRO A 128 12.36 -23.43 37.92
N PRO A 129 12.49 -23.77 39.21
CA PRO A 129 12.57 -25.17 39.64
C PRO A 129 11.35 -25.94 39.11
N GLY A 130 11.58 -27.02 38.35
CA GLY A 130 10.53 -27.85 37.78
C GLY A 130 10.20 -27.62 36.30
N VAL A 131 10.77 -26.60 35.65
CA VAL A 131 10.67 -26.40 34.20
C VAL A 131 12.00 -26.77 33.55
N ASP A 132 12.02 -27.84 32.75
CA ASP A 132 13.21 -28.30 32.03
C ASP A 132 12.98 -28.31 30.52
N ASN A 133 14.07 -28.27 29.76
CA ASN A 133 14.05 -28.38 28.30
C ASN A 133 13.33 -29.64 27.79
N ALA A 134 13.31 -30.74 28.56
CA ALA A 134 12.54 -31.94 28.23
C ALA A 134 11.02 -31.70 28.29
N LYS A 135 10.54 -30.95 29.29
CA LYS A 135 9.11 -30.61 29.44
C LYS A 135 8.66 -29.60 28.39
N LEU A 136 9.52 -28.66 28.00
CA LEU A 136 9.27 -27.72 26.91
C LEU A 136 9.10 -28.44 25.56
N LYS A 137 9.93 -29.46 25.28
CA LYS A 137 9.82 -30.29 24.08
C LYS A 137 8.61 -31.24 24.07
N ALA A 138 8.05 -31.55 25.24
CA ALA A 138 6.90 -32.43 25.38
C ALA A 138 5.55 -31.73 25.12
N LEU A 139 5.53 -30.41 24.92
CA LEU A 139 4.31 -29.72 24.50
C LEU A 139 3.84 -30.25 23.13
N LYS A 140 2.52 -30.43 23.00
CA LYS A 140 1.87 -30.76 21.73
C LYS A 140 1.89 -29.54 20.81
N LEU A 141 3.00 -29.36 20.11
CA LEU A 141 3.19 -28.30 19.12
C LEU A 141 3.07 -28.87 17.69
N PRO A 142 2.75 -28.04 16.67
CA PRO A 142 2.73 -28.46 15.27
C PRO A 142 4.06 -29.09 14.82
N LYS A 143 4.02 -30.01 13.85
CA LYS A 143 5.24 -30.72 13.38
C LYS A 143 6.32 -29.74 12.91
N GLY A 144 7.56 -29.92 13.38
CA GLY A 144 8.71 -29.09 13.02
C GLY A 144 8.90 -27.83 13.89
N THR A 145 8.04 -27.63 14.88
CA THR A 145 8.13 -26.50 15.81
C THR A 145 8.76 -26.91 17.15
N TRP A 146 9.41 -25.97 17.81
CA TRP A 146 10.10 -26.21 19.07
C TRP A 146 10.08 -24.99 19.99
N VAL A 147 10.14 -25.26 21.29
CA VAL A 147 10.40 -24.27 22.34
C VAL A 147 11.58 -24.78 23.15
N ARG A 148 12.60 -23.94 23.33
CA ARG A 148 13.78 -24.31 24.11
C ARG A 148 14.25 -23.15 24.97
N TYR A 149 14.90 -23.48 26.06
CA TYR A 149 15.72 -22.58 26.84
C TYR A 149 17.18 -22.72 26.40
N ASN A 150 17.79 -21.62 26.00
CA ASN A 150 19.20 -21.57 25.63
C ASN A 150 20.04 -21.38 26.90
N GLU A 151 20.91 -22.34 27.21
CA GLU A 151 21.73 -22.32 28.45
C GLU A 151 23.06 -21.59 28.29
N ASN A 152 23.39 -21.11 27.08
CA ASN A 152 24.64 -20.38 26.85
C ASN A 152 24.69 -19.06 27.64
N GLU A 153 25.80 -18.81 28.35
CA GLU A 153 25.98 -17.63 29.22
C GLU A 153 25.70 -16.28 28.53
N LYS A 154 25.97 -16.19 27.22
CA LYS A 154 25.74 -14.97 26.42
C LYS A 154 24.30 -14.82 25.91
N ALA A 155 23.46 -15.85 26.01
CA ALA A 155 22.14 -15.91 25.39
C ALA A 155 21.09 -16.64 26.25
N LYS A 156 21.18 -16.57 27.59
CA LYS A 156 20.21 -17.23 28.48
C LYS A 156 18.79 -16.67 28.28
N ARG A 157 17.91 -17.39 27.59
CA ARG A 157 16.53 -16.99 27.24
C ARG A 157 15.71 -18.14 26.66
N LEU A 158 14.40 -17.94 26.56
CA LEU A 158 13.51 -18.84 25.83
C LEU A 158 13.49 -18.48 24.34
N GLU A 159 13.45 -19.50 23.49
CA GLU A 159 13.47 -19.39 22.04
C GLU A 159 12.37 -20.29 21.44
N THR A 160 11.70 -19.82 20.38
CA THR A 160 10.74 -20.61 19.59
C THR A 160 10.89 -20.29 18.10
N ASN A 161 10.50 -21.21 17.24
CA ASN A 161 10.46 -21.02 15.78
C ASN A 161 9.03 -20.92 15.22
N THR A 162 8.01 -20.79 16.07
CA THR A 162 6.61 -20.76 15.64
C THR A 162 5.80 -19.65 16.32
N HIS A 163 4.71 -19.27 15.67
CA HIS A 163 3.64 -18.46 16.26
C HIS A 163 2.89 -19.30 17.30
N PHE A 164 2.75 -18.79 18.52
CA PHE A 164 2.01 -19.48 19.57
C PHE A 164 0.52 -19.20 19.52
N LEU A 165 -0.28 -20.23 19.77
CA LEU A 165 -1.69 -20.09 20.09
C LEU A 165 -1.89 -19.71 21.57
N PRO A 166 -3.03 -19.09 21.95
CA PRO A 166 -3.35 -18.80 23.35
C PRO A 166 -3.27 -20.05 24.25
N ALA A 167 -3.73 -21.20 23.75
CA ALA A 167 -3.68 -22.47 24.47
C ALA A 167 -2.24 -22.96 24.74
N GLU A 168 -1.32 -22.76 23.80
CA GLU A 168 0.07 -23.15 23.94
C GLU A 168 0.81 -22.26 24.94
N ARG A 169 0.52 -20.96 24.94
CA ARG A 169 0.98 -20.02 25.97
C ARG A 169 0.51 -20.46 27.35
N ASP A 170 -0.77 -20.82 27.48
CA ASP A 170 -1.35 -21.21 28.77
C ASP A 170 -0.75 -22.52 29.27
N ALA A 171 -0.45 -23.46 28.36
CA ALA A 171 0.30 -24.68 28.69
C ALA A 171 1.73 -24.37 29.19
N LEU A 172 2.44 -23.42 28.58
CA LEU A 172 3.76 -22.99 29.06
C LEU A 172 3.69 -22.32 30.44
N LEU A 173 2.67 -21.49 30.69
CA LEU A 173 2.47 -20.86 32.01
C LEU A 173 2.09 -21.87 33.08
N ALA A 174 1.33 -22.92 32.72
CA ALA A 174 0.95 -23.99 33.64
C ALA A 174 2.15 -24.79 34.14
N LEU A 175 3.19 -25.00 33.31
CA LEU A 175 4.42 -25.70 33.74
C LEU A 175 5.11 -25.06 34.95
N ALA A 176 5.02 -23.73 35.09
CA ALA A 176 5.58 -23.01 36.23
C ALA A 176 4.66 -23.01 37.47
N LYS A 177 3.34 -23.25 37.30
CA LYS A 177 2.37 -23.34 38.41
C LYS A 177 2.42 -24.71 39.11
N VAL A 178 2.55 -25.79 38.33
CA VAL A 178 2.48 -27.18 38.80
C VAL A 178 3.48 -27.50 39.92
N LYS A 179 4.63 -26.80 40.00
CA LYS A 179 5.61 -27.02 41.07
C LYS A 179 5.62 -25.97 42.18
N ALA A 180 5.14 -24.74 41.93
CA ALA A 180 4.94 -23.78 43.02
C ALA A 180 3.91 -24.31 44.04
N GLU A 181 2.89 -25.03 43.55
CA GLU A 181 1.92 -25.76 44.39
C GLU A 181 2.54 -27.01 45.04
N ALA A 182 3.46 -27.72 44.35
CA ALA A 182 4.13 -28.89 44.89
C ALA A 182 5.19 -28.57 45.96
N GLU A 183 5.94 -27.47 45.82
CA GLU A 183 6.92 -26.99 46.81
C GLU A 183 6.24 -26.30 48.00
N ALA A 184 5.09 -25.64 47.79
CA ALA A 184 4.25 -25.17 48.89
C ALA A 184 3.68 -26.35 49.71
N ALA A 185 3.22 -27.41 49.04
CA ALA A 185 2.72 -28.62 49.69
C ALA A 185 3.80 -29.43 50.44
N GLU A 186 5.06 -29.42 49.97
CA GLU A 186 6.19 -30.03 50.70
C GLU A 186 6.69 -29.18 51.87
N GLY A 187 6.51 -27.86 51.84
CA GLY A 187 6.86 -26.95 52.94
C GLY A 187 5.96 -27.12 54.17
N ASP A 188 4.66 -27.34 53.96
CA ASP A 188 3.69 -27.56 55.04
C ASP A 188 3.77 -28.97 55.67
N ALA A 189 4.38 -29.94 54.99
CA ALA A 189 4.50 -31.31 55.48
C ALA A 189 5.65 -31.54 56.49
N LYS A 190 6.43 -30.50 56.85
CA LYS A 190 7.60 -30.58 57.74
C LYS A 190 7.42 -30.02 59.15
N ALA A 191 6.19 -29.66 59.54
CA ALA A 191 5.88 -29.27 60.92
C ALA A 191 5.24 -30.45 61.68
N GLU A 192 6.02 -31.17 62.49
CA GLU A 192 5.50 -32.09 63.51
C GLU A 192 4.98 -31.32 64.74
N PRO A 193 4.03 -31.89 65.50
CA PRO A 193 3.14 -31.13 66.38
C PRO A 193 3.65 -31.04 67.81
N ALA A 194 3.44 -29.89 68.47
CA ALA A 194 3.65 -29.74 69.90
C ALA A 194 2.35 -29.28 70.60
N ALA A 195 1.71 -30.26 71.25
CA ALA A 195 0.93 -30.25 72.49
C ALA A 195 0.12 -29.00 72.92
N GLU A 196 -1.19 -29.21 73.11
CA GLU A 196 -2.05 -28.43 74.01
C GLU A 196 -1.62 -28.60 75.49
N PRO A 197 -2.01 -27.69 76.41
CA PRO A 197 -3.30 -27.87 77.10
C PRO A 197 -4.11 -26.58 77.41
N ALA A 198 -5.43 -26.74 77.30
CA ALA A 198 -6.50 -26.36 78.24
C ALA A 198 -6.69 -24.93 78.79
N GLY A 199 -7.92 -24.41 78.67
CA GLY A 199 -8.52 -23.46 79.64
C GLY A 199 -9.43 -22.35 79.09
N GLN A 200 -10.73 -22.64 78.98
CA GLN A 200 -11.93 -21.80 78.68
C GLN A 200 -12.16 -20.57 79.61
N PRO A 201 -13.23 -19.74 79.46
CA PRO A 201 -13.99 -19.25 78.26
C PRO A 201 -14.48 -17.76 78.34
N ALA A 202 -15.22 -17.33 77.30
CA ALA A 202 -16.29 -16.29 77.24
C ALA A 202 -15.87 -14.79 77.25
N ALA A 203 -16.41 -13.88 76.42
CA ALA A 203 -17.74 -13.77 75.84
C ALA A 203 -17.80 -12.95 74.51
N GLU A 204 -18.82 -13.24 73.70
CA GLU A 204 -19.27 -12.63 72.43
C GLU A 204 -20.10 -11.32 72.64
N PRO A 205 -20.82 -10.71 71.65
CA PRO A 205 -20.79 -10.78 70.16
C PRO A 205 -20.90 -9.41 69.43
N GLY A 206 -20.74 -9.46 68.08
CA GLY A 206 -21.41 -8.58 67.11
C GLY A 206 -20.50 -7.51 66.47
N THR A 207 -20.38 -7.34 65.16
CA THR A 207 -21.23 -7.70 64.01
C THR A 207 -20.39 -7.72 62.71
N GLU A 208 -20.85 -8.54 61.77
CA GLU A 208 -20.30 -8.87 60.45
C GLU A 208 -20.06 -7.69 59.50
N GLY A 209 -19.09 -7.88 58.61
CA GLY A 209 -18.83 -7.07 57.43
C GLY A 209 -17.76 -7.72 56.57
N ASP A 210 -18.21 -8.61 55.67
CA ASP A 210 -17.41 -9.36 54.70
C ASP A 210 -16.39 -8.49 53.94
N ALA A 211 -15.12 -8.90 54.01
CA ALA A 211 -14.12 -8.59 53.00
C ALA A 211 -13.23 -9.83 52.82
N ALA A 212 -13.56 -10.63 51.80
CA ALA A 212 -12.72 -11.71 51.31
C ALA A 212 -11.41 -11.12 50.77
N GLY A 213 -10.40 -11.02 51.65
CA GLY A 213 -9.02 -10.73 51.29
C GLY A 213 -8.43 -11.96 50.61
N ALA A 214 -8.36 -11.95 49.28
CA ALA A 214 -7.55 -12.89 48.53
C ALA A 214 -6.08 -12.69 48.92
N ALA A 215 -5.52 -13.63 49.69
CA ALA A 215 -4.11 -13.68 50.00
C ALA A 215 -3.32 -13.81 48.68
N ALA A 216 -2.59 -12.75 48.32
CA ALA A 216 -1.63 -12.79 47.23
C ALA A 216 -0.48 -13.72 47.64
N VAL A 217 -0.52 -14.96 47.15
CA VAL A 217 0.59 -15.91 47.25
C VAL A 217 1.84 -15.23 46.71
N ALA A 218 2.89 -15.12 47.53
CA ALA A 218 4.16 -14.54 47.14
C ALA A 218 4.79 -15.41 46.04
N VAL A 219 4.58 -15.04 44.77
CA VAL A 219 5.17 -15.73 43.63
C VAL A 219 6.68 -15.56 43.68
N ASP A 220 7.43 -16.66 43.66
CA ASP A 220 8.90 -16.65 43.56
C ASP A 220 9.34 -15.69 42.44
N PRO A 221 10.28 -14.76 42.69
CA PRO A 221 10.76 -13.80 41.68
C PRO A 221 11.26 -14.48 40.38
N LEU A 222 11.71 -15.73 40.44
CA LEU A 222 12.13 -16.50 39.27
C LEU A 222 10.94 -16.97 38.41
N VAL A 223 9.86 -17.40 39.06
CA VAL A 223 8.59 -17.76 38.39
C VAL A 223 7.97 -16.54 37.72
N ALA A 224 7.99 -15.38 38.39
CA ALA A 224 7.51 -14.13 37.81
C ALA A 224 8.31 -13.71 36.56
N LYS A 225 9.64 -13.83 36.58
CA LYS A 225 10.51 -13.58 35.42
C LYS A 225 10.24 -14.56 34.27
N TYR A 226 10.02 -15.84 34.56
CA TYR A 226 9.65 -16.83 33.54
C TYR A 226 8.29 -16.52 32.91
N GLN A 227 7.27 -16.21 33.72
CA GLN A 227 5.94 -15.84 33.21
C GLN A 227 6.01 -14.57 32.34
N ALA A 228 6.82 -13.58 32.72
CA ALA A 228 7.07 -12.39 31.92
C ALA A 228 7.75 -12.75 30.58
N ALA A 229 8.78 -13.62 30.62
CA ALA A 229 9.47 -14.08 29.43
C ALA A 229 8.55 -14.85 28.46
N VAL A 230 7.67 -15.73 28.97
CA VAL A 230 6.67 -16.46 28.18
C VAL A 230 5.64 -15.50 27.56
N LYS A 231 5.11 -14.54 28.35
CA LYS A 231 4.17 -13.53 27.84
C LYS A 231 4.78 -12.67 26.74
N GLN A 232 6.04 -12.27 26.89
CA GLN A 232 6.76 -11.55 25.85
C GLN A 232 7.04 -12.40 24.63
N LEU A 233 7.46 -13.65 24.81
CA LEU A 233 7.69 -14.59 23.72
C LEU A 233 6.41 -14.77 22.91
N TYR A 234 5.27 -14.95 23.58
CA TYR A 234 3.93 -14.97 22.98
C TYR A 234 3.60 -13.65 22.26
N ALA A 235 3.89 -12.50 22.86
CA ALA A 235 3.63 -11.21 22.22
C ALA A 235 4.50 -10.96 20.98
N ARG A 236 5.73 -11.49 20.95
CA ARG A 236 6.64 -11.41 19.80
C ARG A 236 6.23 -12.42 18.72
N SER A 237 5.99 -13.67 19.10
CA SER A 237 5.50 -14.73 18.21
C SER A 237 4.07 -14.51 17.77
N GLY A 238 3.29 -13.61 18.39
CA GLY A 238 1.93 -13.32 17.95
C GLY A 238 1.88 -12.35 16.77
N LYS A 239 3.00 -11.69 16.44
CA LYS A 239 3.08 -10.75 15.33
C LYS A 239 3.45 -11.49 14.06
N LEU A 240 2.51 -11.56 13.12
CA LEU A 240 2.74 -12.06 11.78
C LEU A 240 3.64 -11.11 10.99
N SER A 241 4.54 -11.67 10.19
CA SER A 241 5.31 -10.96 9.17
C SER A 241 4.40 -10.37 8.09
N LEU A 242 4.94 -9.50 7.24
CA LEU A 242 4.14 -8.89 6.18
C LEU A 242 3.67 -9.91 5.15
N LYS A 243 4.50 -10.88 4.74
CA LYS A 243 4.07 -11.92 3.80
C LYS A 243 3.06 -12.87 4.43
N GLU A 244 3.18 -13.21 5.71
CA GLU A 244 2.16 -14.02 6.39
C GLU A 244 0.83 -13.28 6.48
N ARG A 245 0.85 -11.97 6.81
CA ARG A 245 -0.37 -11.14 6.80
C ARG A 245 -0.99 -11.06 5.41
N LEU A 246 -0.16 -10.96 4.37
CA LEU A 246 -0.61 -10.96 2.97
C LEU A 246 -1.19 -12.33 2.58
N GLN A 247 -0.59 -13.43 3.02
CA GLN A 247 -1.08 -14.78 2.80
C GLN A 247 -2.43 -14.99 3.46
N VAL A 248 -2.57 -14.60 4.73
CA VAL A 248 -3.87 -14.65 5.42
C VAL A 248 -4.92 -13.88 4.62
N LEU A 249 -4.58 -12.67 4.16
CA LEU A 249 -5.48 -11.80 3.41
C LEU A 249 -5.89 -12.36 2.02
N LEU A 250 -5.01 -13.06 1.31
CA LEU A 250 -5.21 -13.44 -0.10
C LEU A 250 -5.35 -14.94 -0.36
N LYS A 251 -4.92 -15.80 0.56
CA LYS A 251 -4.98 -17.27 0.46
C LYS A 251 -5.84 -17.95 1.55
N GLU A 252 -6.05 -17.33 2.71
CA GLU A 252 -6.70 -18.01 3.84
C GLU A 252 -8.01 -17.35 4.31
N ASP A 253 -8.25 -16.08 4.00
CA ASP A 253 -9.47 -15.36 4.41
C ASP A 253 -10.71 -15.94 3.68
N PRO A 254 -11.60 -16.66 4.40
CA PRO A 254 -12.75 -17.32 3.81
C PRO A 254 -13.75 -16.33 3.20
N ASP A 255 -13.85 -15.11 3.73
CA ASP A 255 -14.74 -14.09 3.18
C ASP A 255 -14.22 -13.52 1.87
N ARG A 256 -12.90 -13.56 1.64
CA ARG A 256 -12.27 -13.03 0.42
C ARG A 256 -12.22 -14.04 -0.70
N ILE A 257 -11.87 -15.28 -0.40
CA ILE A 257 -11.56 -16.32 -1.40
C ILE A 257 -12.70 -17.32 -1.53
N GLY A 258 -13.60 -17.34 -0.55
CA GLY A 258 -14.71 -18.27 -0.50
C GLY A 258 -14.36 -19.52 0.30
N VAL A 259 -15.40 -20.33 0.52
CA VAL A 259 -15.29 -21.59 1.27
C VAL A 259 -15.82 -22.70 0.39
N VAL A 260 -15.05 -23.80 0.31
CA VAL A 260 -15.51 -25.04 -0.30
C VAL A 260 -16.00 -25.95 0.82
N HIS A 261 -17.27 -26.32 0.77
CA HIS A 261 -17.87 -27.27 1.70
C HIS A 261 -17.88 -28.65 1.04
N GLU A 262 -16.83 -29.44 1.29
CA GLU A 262 -16.70 -30.80 0.76
C GLU A 262 -17.92 -31.69 1.10
N SER A 263 -18.58 -31.43 2.23
CA SER A 263 -19.81 -32.12 2.65
C SER A 263 -21.00 -31.91 1.71
N HIS A 264 -20.94 -30.92 0.81
CA HIS A 264 -22.01 -30.50 -0.10
C HIS A 264 -21.67 -30.78 -1.57
N GLU A 265 -20.72 -31.69 -1.85
CA GLU A 265 -20.29 -32.04 -3.21
C GLU A 265 -21.48 -32.38 -4.13
N GLY A 266 -21.56 -31.70 -5.28
CA GLY A 266 -22.64 -31.84 -6.25
C GLY A 266 -23.87 -30.97 -6.02
N THR A 267 -23.90 -30.15 -4.97
CA THR A 267 -24.98 -29.18 -4.70
C THR A 267 -24.57 -27.73 -4.98
N VAL A 268 -25.54 -26.81 -5.07
CA VAL A 268 -25.28 -25.36 -5.28
C VAL A 268 -24.45 -24.76 -4.13
N ASP A 269 -24.57 -25.32 -2.94
CA ASP A 269 -23.87 -24.86 -1.72
C ASP A 269 -22.46 -25.44 -1.56
N TYR A 270 -21.96 -26.17 -2.56
CA TYR A 270 -20.60 -26.73 -2.56
C TYR A 270 -19.53 -25.65 -2.46
N HIS A 271 -19.70 -24.55 -3.18
CA HIS A 271 -18.75 -23.45 -3.20
C HIS A 271 -19.45 -22.13 -2.89
N ARG A 272 -19.12 -21.55 -1.73
CA ARG A 272 -19.55 -20.19 -1.39
C ARG A 272 -18.54 -19.21 -1.98
N PRO A 273 -18.93 -18.39 -2.98
CA PRO A 273 -17.98 -17.50 -3.66
C PRO A 273 -17.44 -16.44 -2.72
N GLY A 274 -16.14 -16.20 -2.80
CA GLY A 274 -15.46 -15.14 -2.07
C GLY A 274 -15.73 -13.77 -2.65
N LYS A 275 -15.35 -12.71 -1.90
CA LYS A 275 -15.39 -11.34 -2.43
C LYS A 275 -14.60 -11.17 -3.74
N VAL A 276 -13.50 -11.90 -3.93
CA VAL A 276 -12.69 -11.87 -5.16
C VAL A 276 -13.45 -12.49 -6.33
N ASP A 277 -14.14 -13.62 -6.12
CA ASP A 277 -14.94 -14.27 -7.18
C ASP A 277 -16.13 -13.41 -7.56
N VAL A 278 -16.81 -12.82 -6.56
CA VAL A 278 -17.87 -11.84 -6.80
C VAL A 278 -17.35 -10.67 -7.63
N TYR A 279 -16.14 -10.18 -7.36
CA TYR A 279 -15.54 -9.11 -8.15
C TYR A 279 -15.27 -9.53 -9.60
N ARG A 280 -14.74 -10.73 -9.83
CA ARG A 280 -14.54 -11.29 -11.19
C ARG A 280 -15.87 -11.40 -11.93
N HIS A 281 -16.90 -11.93 -11.29
CA HIS A 281 -18.23 -12.03 -11.88
C HIS A 281 -18.87 -10.68 -12.20
N LEU A 282 -18.68 -9.66 -11.34
CA LEU A 282 -19.16 -8.31 -11.62
C LEU A 282 -18.48 -7.74 -12.87
N LEU A 283 -17.16 -7.92 -13.02
CA LEU A 283 -16.42 -7.51 -14.22
C LEU A 283 -16.95 -8.22 -15.47
N GLU A 284 -17.09 -9.55 -15.43
CA GLU A 284 -17.62 -10.34 -16.55
C GLU A 284 -19.03 -9.88 -16.95
N ARG A 285 -19.91 -9.70 -15.97
CA ARG A 285 -21.28 -9.23 -16.18
C ARG A 285 -21.29 -7.83 -16.79
N TYR A 286 -20.42 -6.93 -16.34
CA TYR A 286 -20.30 -5.59 -16.91
C TYR A 286 -19.87 -5.65 -18.38
N GLU A 287 -18.86 -6.46 -18.73
CA GLU A 287 -18.43 -6.62 -20.12
C GLU A 287 -19.53 -7.21 -21.02
N GLN A 288 -20.29 -8.18 -20.52
CA GLN A 288 -21.43 -8.75 -21.25
C GLN A 288 -22.52 -7.70 -21.49
N ASN A 289 -22.88 -6.95 -20.46
CA ASN A 289 -23.89 -5.89 -20.55
C ASN A 289 -23.43 -4.74 -21.45
N LEU A 290 -22.14 -4.39 -21.42
CA LEU A 290 -21.57 -3.33 -22.25
C LEU A 290 -21.76 -3.63 -23.74
N LYS A 291 -21.64 -4.89 -24.14
CA LYS A 291 -21.88 -5.34 -25.54
C LYS A 291 -23.34 -5.24 -25.97
N GLN A 292 -24.27 -5.30 -25.02
CA GLN A 292 -25.72 -5.28 -25.27
C GLN A 292 -26.35 -3.89 -25.09
N ALA A 293 -25.62 -2.93 -24.50
CA ALA A 293 -26.14 -1.62 -24.16
C ALA A 293 -26.35 -0.73 -25.38
N ARG A 294 -27.59 -0.74 -25.90
CA ARG A 294 -28.04 0.12 -27.02
C ARG A 294 -29.01 1.23 -26.60
N GLN A 295 -29.63 1.12 -25.42
CA GLN A 295 -30.65 2.04 -24.92
C GLN A 295 -30.12 2.85 -23.73
N THR A 296 -30.68 4.03 -23.48
CA THR A 296 -30.30 4.93 -22.36
C THR A 296 -30.43 4.23 -21.01
N PHE A 297 -31.52 3.47 -20.79
CA PHE A 297 -31.70 2.68 -19.58
C PHE A 297 -30.55 1.67 -19.33
N HIS A 298 -30.03 1.03 -20.39
CA HIS A 298 -28.88 0.14 -20.25
C HIS A 298 -27.60 0.88 -19.86
N GLN A 299 -27.44 2.15 -20.27
CA GLN A 299 -26.29 2.98 -19.92
C GLN A 299 -26.31 3.39 -18.45
N GLU A 300 -27.47 3.80 -17.92
CA GLU A 300 -27.65 4.07 -16.49
C GLU A 300 -27.37 2.83 -15.63
N HIS A 301 -27.83 1.66 -16.09
CA HIS A 301 -27.54 0.40 -15.41
C HIS A 301 -26.04 0.08 -15.39
N LEU A 302 -25.35 0.27 -16.52
CA LEU A 302 -23.90 0.07 -16.62
C LEU A 302 -23.13 1.01 -15.69
N GLU A 303 -23.56 2.27 -15.56
CA GLU A 303 -22.92 3.21 -14.64
C GLU A 303 -23.04 2.74 -13.19
N LYS A 304 -24.23 2.30 -12.77
CA LYS A 304 -24.43 1.71 -11.44
C LYS A 304 -23.56 0.47 -11.23
N GLN A 305 -23.49 -0.43 -12.21
CA GLN A 305 -22.62 -1.61 -12.16
C GLN A 305 -21.15 -1.23 -12.06
N TRP A 306 -20.71 -0.23 -12.81
CA TRP A 306 -19.33 0.24 -12.76
C TRP A 306 -18.96 0.83 -11.40
N ARG A 307 -19.87 1.58 -10.78
CA ARG A 307 -19.68 2.10 -9.41
C ARG A 307 -19.53 0.96 -8.41
N GLU A 308 -20.38 -0.06 -8.49
CA GLU A 308 -20.30 -1.26 -7.63
C GLU A 308 -18.97 -2.00 -7.82
N ILE A 309 -18.52 -2.17 -9.08
CA ILE A 309 -17.20 -2.74 -9.41
C ILE A 309 -16.08 -1.93 -8.77
N PHE A 310 -16.14 -0.60 -8.88
CA PHE A 310 -15.11 0.27 -8.34
C PHE A 310 -15.05 0.23 -6.81
N GLU A 311 -16.21 0.28 -6.14
CA GLU A 311 -16.32 0.13 -4.68
C GLU A 311 -15.76 -1.23 -4.23
N LYS A 312 -16.12 -2.31 -4.93
CA LYS A 312 -15.62 -3.65 -4.66
C LYS A 312 -14.11 -3.74 -4.85
N LYS A 313 -13.58 -3.19 -5.96
CA LYS A 313 -12.14 -3.12 -6.24
C LYS A 313 -11.40 -2.42 -5.09
N LEU A 314 -11.87 -1.25 -4.66
CA LEU A 314 -11.27 -0.51 -3.54
C LEU A 314 -11.29 -1.32 -2.24
N SER A 315 -12.39 -2.00 -1.92
CA SER A 315 -12.48 -2.83 -0.71
C SER A 315 -11.51 -4.02 -0.71
N LEU A 316 -11.17 -4.54 -1.89
CA LEU A 316 -10.28 -5.68 -2.07
C LEU A 316 -8.81 -5.27 -2.13
N VAL A 317 -8.48 -4.28 -2.96
CA VAL A 317 -7.12 -3.82 -3.22
C VAL A 317 -6.60 -2.92 -2.10
N GLY A 318 -7.48 -2.12 -1.47
CA GLY A 318 -7.10 -1.16 -0.44
C GLY A 318 -6.27 -1.75 0.71
N PRO A 319 -6.66 -2.89 1.31
CA PRO A 319 -5.86 -3.55 2.33
C PRO A 319 -4.48 -4.04 1.84
N VAL A 320 -4.37 -4.47 0.58
CA VAL A 320 -3.08 -4.90 -0.02
C VAL A 320 -2.17 -3.68 -0.25
N ASP A 321 -2.72 -2.58 -0.76
CA ASP A 321 -2.00 -1.33 -0.94
C ASP A 321 -1.56 -0.75 0.43
N ALA A 322 -2.38 -0.90 1.47
CA ALA A 322 -2.03 -0.50 2.83
C ALA A 322 -0.87 -1.32 3.39
N LEU A 323 -0.86 -2.64 3.21
CA LEU A 323 0.27 -3.50 3.59
C LEU A 323 1.54 -3.13 2.83
N THR A 324 1.43 -2.84 1.53
CA THR A 324 2.58 -2.41 0.71
C THR A 324 3.12 -1.05 1.17
N ALA A 325 2.24 -0.11 1.53
CA ALA A 325 2.65 1.18 2.09
C ALA A 325 3.30 1.04 3.46
N GLU A 326 2.78 0.14 4.31
CA GLU A 326 3.37 -0.23 5.60
C GLU A 326 4.78 -0.80 5.41
N TYR A 327 4.94 -1.73 4.46
CA TYR A 327 6.22 -2.32 4.08
C TYR A 327 7.25 -1.25 3.75
N HIS A 328 6.96 -0.39 2.76
CA HIS A 328 7.88 0.66 2.34
C HIS A 328 8.20 1.62 3.48
N THR A 329 7.18 2.05 4.23
CA THR A 329 7.36 2.96 5.36
C THR A 329 8.27 2.36 6.43
N ALA A 330 8.08 1.08 6.75
CA ALA A 330 8.88 0.40 7.75
C ALA A 330 10.32 0.19 7.27
N ALA A 331 10.53 -0.12 5.99
CA ALA A 331 11.85 -0.20 5.38
C ALA A 331 12.59 1.15 5.41
N TYR A 332 11.94 2.26 5.02
CA TYR A 332 12.55 3.59 5.09
C TYR A 332 12.89 4.04 6.52
N LYS A 333 12.15 3.56 7.54
CA LYS A 333 12.48 3.83 8.95
C LYS A 333 13.76 3.15 9.43
N LEU A 334 14.27 2.15 8.70
CA LEU A 334 15.55 1.50 9.02
C LEU A 334 16.76 2.35 8.63
N LEU A 335 16.58 3.31 7.72
CA LEU A 335 17.64 4.14 7.17
C LEU A 335 18.02 5.30 8.10
N LYS A 336 19.29 5.74 8.02
CA LYS A 336 19.77 6.94 8.71
C LYS A 336 19.47 8.19 7.88
N ALA A 337 19.51 9.35 8.54
CA ALA A 337 19.30 10.65 7.89
C ALA A 337 20.20 10.86 6.64
N GLU A 338 21.43 10.35 6.69
CA GLU A 338 22.43 10.46 5.63
C GLU A 338 22.03 9.69 4.35
N ASP A 339 21.32 8.57 4.49
CA ASP A 339 20.94 7.70 3.38
C ASP A 339 19.83 8.33 2.51
N PHE A 340 19.02 9.23 3.07
CA PHE A 340 17.95 9.92 2.32
C PHE A 340 18.47 10.81 1.20
N SER A 341 19.76 11.18 1.21
CA SER A 341 20.42 11.88 0.10
C SER A 341 20.41 11.08 -1.21
N ARG A 342 20.31 9.74 -1.13
CA ARG A 342 20.17 8.86 -2.29
C ARG A 342 18.76 8.93 -2.91
N GLY A 343 17.78 9.60 -2.30
CA GLY A 343 16.41 9.67 -2.83
C GLY A 343 15.67 8.33 -2.77
N PRO A 344 14.39 8.28 -3.21
CA PRO A 344 13.56 7.08 -3.10
C PRO A 344 13.97 5.96 -4.06
N VAL A 345 13.50 4.74 -3.79
CA VAL A 345 13.63 3.61 -4.71
C VAL A 345 12.98 3.95 -6.06
N PRO A 346 13.69 3.78 -7.19
CA PRO A 346 13.11 4.04 -8.50
C PRO A 346 12.02 3.01 -8.83
N GLU A 347 10.98 3.45 -9.55
CA GLU A 347 9.97 2.53 -10.08
C GLU A 347 10.60 1.52 -11.04
N PRO A 348 10.13 0.25 -11.05
CA PRO A 348 10.63 -0.75 -11.98
C PRO A 348 10.41 -0.30 -13.44
N ASP A 349 11.32 -0.71 -14.33
CA ASP A 349 11.13 -0.45 -15.76
C ASP A 349 9.90 -1.20 -16.25
N SER A 350 8.86 -0.44 -16.57
CA SER A 350 7.52 -0.93 -16.86
C SER A 350 6.89 -0.02 -17.91
N LYS A 351 5.90 -0.55 -18.64
CA LYS A 351 5.16 0.25 -19.65
C LYS A 351 4.56 1.51 -19.04
N ILE A 352 4.04 1.39 -17.81
CA ILE A 352 3.46 2.52 -17.10
C ILE A 352 4.49 3.60 -16.77
N ARG A 353 5.71 3.22 -16.37
CA ARG A 353 6.80 4.17 -16.13
C ARG A 353 7.15 4.95 -17.40
N GLN A 354 7.21 4.29 -18.55
CA GLN A 354 7.46 4.95 -19.83
C GLN A 354 6.35 5.94 -20.18
N ILE A 355 5.09 5.57 -19.98
CA ILE A 355 3.94 6.46 -20.18
C ILE A 355 4.03 7.67 -19.25
N ASN A 356 4.31 7.45 -17.96
CA ASN A 356 4.46 8.52 -16.98
C ASN A 356 5.57 9.51 -17.41
N GLN A 357 6.73 9.00 -17.81
CA GLN A 357 7.84 9.81 -18.30
C GLN A 357 7.48 10.58 -19.58
N MET A 358 6.87 9.91 -20.57
CA MET A 358 6.44 10.56 -21.81
C MET A 358 5.44 11.69 -21.52
N THR A 359 4.47 11.47 -20.63
CA THR A 359 3.50 12.49 -20.23
C THR A 359 4.19 13.68 -19.55
N MET A 360 5.05 13.43 -18.56
CA MET A 360 5.76 14.49 -17.84
C MET A 360 6.65 15.33 -18.77
N TRP A 361 7.49 14.67 -19.57
CA TRP A 361 8.40 15.38 -20.47
C TRP A 361 7.65 16.10 -21.60
N SER A 362 6.57 15.53 -22.13
CA SER A 362 5.75 16.21 -23.14
C SER A 362 5.14 17.49 -22.60
N LEU A 363 4.61 17.47 -21.37
CA LEU A 363 4.06 18.65 -20.70
C LEU A 363 5.13 19.73 -20.51
N ILE A 364 6.31 19.37 -19.98
CA ILE A 364 7.40 20.33 -19.74
C ILE A 364 7.90 20.94 -21.06
N ILE A 365 8.23 20.10 -22.04
CA ILE A 365 8.82 20.54 -23.31
C ILE A 365 7.83 21.42 -24.07
N LEU A 366 6.58 20.97 -24.22
CA LEU A 366 5.56 21.76 -24.94
C LEU A 366 5.22 23.04 -24.19
N GLY A 367 5.18 23.01 -22.86
CA GLY A 367 4.97 24.19 -22.02
C GLY A 367 6.06 25.26 -22.25
N VAL A 368 7.33 24.87 -22.20
CA VAL A 368 8.46 25.77 -22.48
C VAL A 368 8.41 26.30 -23.91
N MET A 369 8.17 25.43 -24.90
CA MET A 369 8.10 25.83 -26.32
C MET A 369 6.97 26.84 -26.56
N LEU A 370 5.79 26.64 -25.95
CA LEU A 370 4.67 27.56 -26.04
C LEU A 370 4.97 28.89 -25.36
N MET A 371 5.54 28.90 -24.16
CA MET A 371 5.90 30.13 -23.47
C MET A 371 6.93 30.93 -24.26
N ALA A 372 8.01 30.27 -24.68
CA ALA A 372 9.08 30.87 -25.46
C ALA A 372 8.62 31.30 -26.87
N GLY A 373 7.54 30.72 -27.38
CA GLY A 373 7.12 30.92 -28.77
C GLY A 373 8.12 30.33 -29.76
N PHE A 374 8.70 29.18 -29.44
CA PHE A 374 9.57 28.39 -30.31
C PHE A 374 8.76 27.36 -31.08
N LEU A 375 8.94 27.32 -32.41
CA LEU A 375 8.14 26.51 -33.33
C LEU A 375 6.64 26.63 -33.02
N SER A 376 6.18 27.86 -32.78
CA SER A 376 4.91 28.19 -32.13
C SER A 376 3.68 27.47 -32.69
N ARG A 377 3.65 27.22 -34.00
CA ARG A 377 2.56 26.49 -34.66
C ARG A 377 2.60 24.99 -34.39
N LEU A 378 3.81 24.41 -34.43
CA LEU A 378 4.03 22.99 -34.18
C LEU A 378 3.84 22.68 -32.70
N SER A 379 4.35 23.52 -31.80
CA SER A 379 4.15 23.36 -30.35
C SER A 379 2.67 23.49 -29.98
N ALA A 380 1.93 24.44 -30.55
CA ALA A 380 0.48 24.54 -30.36
C ALA A 380 -0.28 23.32 -30.93
N LEU A 381 0.09 22.82 -32.11
CA LEU A 381 -0.54 21.64 -32.70
C LEU A 381 -0.26 20.37 -31.86
N SER A 382 0.98 20.18 -31.42
CA SER A 382 1.36 19.07 -30.55
C SER A 382 0.69 19.15 -29.18
N ALA A 383 0.56 20.36 -28.62
CA ALA A 383 -0.18 20.58 -27.37
C ALA A 383 -1.67 20.23 -27.52
N ALA A 384 -2.31 20.62 -28.63
CA ALA A 384 -3.67 20.20 -28.96
C ALA A 384 -3.79 18.67 -29.06
N GLY A 385 -2.82 18.01 -29.72
CA GLY A 385 -2.78 16.55 -29.81
C GLY A 385 -2.66 15.86 -28.45
N LEU A 386 -1.79 16.38 -27.57
CA LEU A 386 -1.62 15.84 -26.22
C LEU A 386 -2.89 16.01 -25.37
N LEU A 387 -3.52 17.18 -25.39
CA LEU A 387 -4.79 17.41 -24.68
C LEU A 387 -5.92 16.55 -25.20
N LEU A 388 -5.95 16.30 -26.51
CA LEU A 388 -6.90 15.36 -27.09
C LEU A 388 -6.68 13.94 -26.53
N MET A 389 -5.43 13.52 -26.35
CA MET A 389 -5.13 12.25 -25.67
C MET A 389 -5.54 12.22 -24.18
N PHE A 390 -5.67 13.37 -23.51
CA PHE A 390 -6.25 13.47 -22.16
C PHE A 390 -7.77 13.69 -22.17
N TYR A 391 -8.39 13.85 -23.32
CA TYR A 391 -9.83 13.98 -23.46
C TYR A 391 -10.48 12.62 -23.76
N LEU A 392 -9.87 11.85 -24.67
CA LEU A 392 -10.41 10.59 -25.17
C LEU A 392 -10.55 9.43 -24.17
N PRO A 393 -9.79 9.34 -23.06
CA PRO A 393 -9.94 8.25 -22.10
C PRO A 393 -11.25 8.28 -21.34
N MET A 394 -11.83 9.47 -21.11
CA MET A 394 -13.13 9.63 -20.42
C MET A 394 -13.87 10.84 -21.02
N PRO A 395 -14.37 10.72 -22.27
CA PRO A 395 -15.00 11.84 -22.93
C PRO A 395 -16.40 12.08 -22.34
N PRO A 396 -16.82 13.35 -22.15
CA PRO A 396 -18.15 13.72 -21.65
C PRO A 396 -19.23 13.57 -22.74
N TRP A 397 -19.32 12.39 -23.35
CA TRP A 397 -20.27 12.10 -24.43
C TRP A 397 -21.55 11.46 -23.87
N PRO A 398 -22.71 11.69 -24.51
CA PRO A 398 -23.93 10.99 -24.17
C PRO A 398 -23.72 9.48 -24.16
N GLY A 399 -24.05 8.85 -23.04
CA GLY A 399 -23.92 7.40 -22.85
C GLY A 399 -22.55 6.90 -22.41
N VAL A 400 -21.58 7.79 -22.21
CA VAL A 400 -20.34 7.47 -21.51
C VAL A 400 -20.53 7.80 -20.03
N PRO A 401 -20.27 6.86 -19.09
CA PRO A 401 -20.47 7.12 -17.67
C PRO A 401 -19.58 8.27 -17.18
N GLU A 402 -20.10 9.13 -16.30
CA GLU A 402 -19.43 10.39 -15.93
C GLU A 402 -18.08 10.15 -15.24
N ALA A 403 -17.06 10.93 -15.64
CA ALA A 403 -15.75 10.85 -15.02
C ALA A 403 -15.84 11.24 -13.53
N PRO A 404 -15.17 10.53 -12.62
CA PRO A 404 -15.17 10.91 -11.21
C PRO A 404 -14.51 12.28 -11.02
N GLY A 405 -15.24 13.24 -10.46
CA GLY A 405 -14.77 14.60 -10.20
C GLY A 405 -15.92 15.60 -10.05
N PRO A 406 -15.63 16.86 -9.70
CA PRO A 406 -16.64 17.91 -9.59
C PRO A 406 -17.07 18.50 -10.94
N GLU A 407 -16.41 18.12 -12.04
CA GLU A 407 -16.65 18.68 -13.36
C GLU A 407 -17.78 17.92 -14.07
N HIS A 408 -18.89 18.61 -14.33
CA HIS A 408 -19.95 18.14 -15.24
C HIS A 408 -19.86 18.93 -16.54
N ALA A 409 -19.67 18.22 -17.65
CA ALA A 409 -19.60 18.80 -18.99
C ALA A 409 -20.42 17.95 -19.95
N LEU A 410 -21.03 18.59 -20.95
CA LEU A 410 -21.62 17.91 -22.10
C LEU A 410 -20.75 18.24 -23.32
N PHE A 411 -20.05 17.23 -23.85
CA PHE A 411 -19.05 17.29 -24.94
C PHE A 411 -17.82 18.17 -24.66
N VAL A 412 -17.98 19.38 -24.13
CA VAL A 412 -16.93 20.39 -23.99
C VAL A 412 -16.51 20.52 -22.54
N ASN A 413 -15.38 19.90 -22.18
CA ASN A 413 -14.71 20.10 -20.89
C ASN A 413 -13.51 21.05 -21.04
N LYS A 414 -12.80 21.31 -19.94
CA LYS A 414 -11.58 22.13 -19.92
C LYS A 414 -10.56 21.70 -20.98
N ASN A 415 -10.28 20.40 -21.09
CA ASN A 415 -9.32 19.87 -22.06
C ASN A 415 -9.72 20.23 -23.50
N LEU A 416 -11.00 20.10 -23.86
CA LEU A 416 -11.45 20.40 -25.22
C LEU A 416 -11.44 21.92 -25.53
N ILE A 417 -11.73 22.77 -24.54
CA ILE A 417 -11.59 24.23 -24.68
C ILE A 417 -10.13 24.59 -24.97
N GLU A 418 -9.18 23.98 -24.25
CA GLU A 418 -7.75 24.19 -24.47
C GLU A 418 -7.30 23.66 -25.84
N VAL A 419 -7.84 22.53 -26.32
CA VAL A 419 -7.61 22.03 -27.69
C VAL A 419 -8.01 23.09 -28.72
N PHE A 420 -9.21 23.67 -28.62
CA PHE A 420 -9.66 24.71 -29.55
C PHE A 420 -8.80 25.97 -29.48
N ALA A 421 -8.39 26.38 -28.28
CA ALA A 421 -7.47 27.49 -28.10
C ALA A 421 -6.11 27.23 -28.78
N CYS A 422 -5.54 26.04 -28.59
CA CYS A 422 -4.30 25.62 -29.23
C CYS A 422 -4.44 25.57 -30.77
N LEU A 423 -5.53 25.02 -31.31
CA LEU A 423 -5.78 25.01 -32.75
C LEU A 423 -5.92 26.43 -33.33
N GLY A 424 -6.56 27.35 -32.58
CA GLY A 424 -6.59 28.77 -32.92
C GLY A 424 -5.19 29.39 -32.97
N LEU A 425 -4.32 29.04 -32.01
CA LEU A 425 -2.92 29.45 -31.99
C LEU A 425 -2.09 28.81 -33.11
N THR A 426 -2.44 27.63 -33.61
CA THR A 426 -1.79 27.04 -34.80
C THR A 426 -2.07 27.88 -36.05
N ALA A 427 -3.28 28.42 -36.18
CA ALA A 427 -3.67 29.26 -37.33
C ALA A 427 -2.96 30.63 -37.33
N ILE A 428 -2.59 31.15 -36.16
CA ILE A 428 -2.05 32.51 -36.00
C ILE A 428 -0.56 32.44 -35.62
N PRO A 429 0.35 33.10 -36.36
CA PRO A 429 1.79 33.03 -36.08
C PRO A 429 2.21 33.92 -34.89
N THR A 430 1.68 33.64 -33.70
CA THR A 430 1.95 34.41 -32.47
C THR A 430 3.43 34.44 -32.08
N GLY A 431 4.19 33.38 -32.40
CA GLY A 431 5.64 33.34 -32.23
C GLY A 431 6.40 34.38 -33.06
N ARG A 432 5.84 34.84 -34.18
CA ARG A 432 6.44 35.91 -35.00
C ARG A 432 6.18 37.31 -34.44
N TRP A 433 5.21 37.48 -33.56
CA TRP A 433 4.96 38.74 -32.88
C TRP A 433 5.88 38.89 -31.69
N ILE A 434 5.80 37.94 -30.76
CA ILE A 434 6.60 37.92 -29.53
C ILE A 434 6.98 36.45 -29.27
N GLY A 435 8.25 36.12 -29.50
CA GLY A 435 8.78 34.77 -29.28
C GLY A 435 10.14 34.55 -29.92
N VAL A 436 10.73 33.39 -29.61
CA VAL A 436 12.02 32.94 -30.17
C VAL A 436 11.95 32.83 -31.69
N ASP A 437 10.80 32.45 -32.26
CA ASP A 437 10.60 32.41 -33.72
C ASP A 437 10.84 33.78 -34.39
N ALA A 438 10.45 34.88 -33.74
CA ALA A 438 10.71 36.24 -34.24
C ALA A 438 12.21 36.59 -34.18
N LEU A 439 12.90 36.17 -33.11
CA LEU A 439 14.33 36.39 -32.92
C LEU A 439 15.15 35.62 -33.97
N ILE A 440 14.86 34.34 -34.17
CA ILE A 440 15.50 33.47 -35.17
C ILE A 440 15.35 34.09 -36.56
N ARG A 441 14.14 34.53 -36.93
CA ARG A 441 13.90 35.18 -38.22
C ARG A 441 14.71 36.48 -38.38
N ARG A 442 14.78 37.29 -37.33
CA ARG A 442 15.48 38.59 -37.36
C ARG A 442 16.99 38.44 -37.49
N PHE A 443 17.59 37.42 -36.87
CA PHE A 443 19.05 37.26 -36.81
C PHE A 443 19.61 36.27 -37.85
N ILE A 444 18.91 35.17 -38.14
CA ILE A 444 19.42 34.08 -38.99
C ILE A 444 18.96 34.25 -40.44
N LEU A 445 17.71 34.64 -40.69
CA LEU A 445 17.17 34.75 -42.05
C LEU A 445 17.46 36.11 -42.73
N ARG A 446 17.83 37.15 -41.98
CA ARG A 446 18.26 38.44 -42.56
C ARG A 446 19.69 38.39 -43.13
N ARG A 447 20.61 37.64 -42.51
CA ARG A 447 22.01 37.50 -42.95
C ARG A 447 22.22 36.79 -44.29
N LYS A 448 21.17 36.26 -44.92
CA LYS A 448 21.24 35.61 -46.25
C LYS A 448 20.88 36.52 -47.42
N THR A 449 20.60 37.81 -47.16
CA THR A 449 20.14 38.75 -48.20
C THR A 449 21.01 40.02 -48.30
N ASP A 450 22.11 40.06 -47.56
CA ASP A 450 23.23 40.98 -47.76
C ASP A 450 24.40 40.14 -48.30
#